data_AF-A0A1C6VEF0-F1
#
_entry.id   AF-A0A1C6VEF0-F1
#
_cell.length_a   1.000
_cell.length_b   1.000
_cell.length_c   1.000
_cell.angle_alpha   90.00
_cell.angle_beta   90.00
_cell.angle_gamma   90.00
#
_symmetry.space_group_name_H-M   'P 1'
#
loop_
_entity.id
_entity.type
_entity.pdbx_description
1 polymer ?
#
loop_
_entity_poly.entity_id
_entity_poly.type
_entity_poly.pdbx_seq_one_letter_code
_entity_poly.pdbx_strand_id
1 'polypeptide(L)'
;MSELEAASEAYRAARQRVQDGLAEVASARADVPKVRERLAAEIVSAYRDGRRVGEIARVTGYGREQVRRILRAGGVESGEAGGG
;
A
#
# COMPACT_ATOMS: atom_id res chain seq x y z
N MET A 1 40.61 -24.95 -11.16
CA MET A 1 39.34 -24.30 -11.52
C MET A 1 39.62 -23.44 -12.73
N SER A 2 38.87 -23.64 -13.81
CA SER A 2 39.01 -22.87 -15.05
C SER A 2 38.30 -21.52 -14.95
N GLU A 3 38.68 -20.56 -15.80
CA GLU A 3 38.00 -19.26 -15.90
C GLU A 3 36.51 -19.41 -16.23
N LEU A 4 36.14 -20.41 -17.03
CA LEU A 4 34.75 -20.73 -17.36
C LEU A 4 33.96 -21.20 -16.14
N GLU A 5 34.54 -22.06 -15.30
CA GLU A 5 33.92 -22.53 -14.05
C GLU A 5 33.68 -21.37 -13.09
N ALA A 6 34.69 -20.50 -12.89
CA ALA A 6 34.59 -19.31 -12.06
C ALA A 6 33.52 -18.34 -12.58
N ALA A 7 33.46 -18.09 -13.89
CA ALA A 7 32.44 -17.26 -14.51
C ALA A 7 31.03 -17.86 -14.38
N SER A 8 30.89 -19.18 -14.52
CA SER A 8 29.61 -19.88 -14.35
C SER A 8 29.11 -19.79 -12.91
N GLU A 9 30.00 -19.97 -11.93
CA GLU A 9 29.68 -19.82 -10.51
C GLU A 9 29.25 -18.38 -10.18
N ALA A 10 30.01 -17.40 -10.64
CA ALA A 10 29.69 -15.99 -10.45
C ALA A 10 28.32 -15.62 -11.06
N TYR A 11 28.01 -16.14 -12.26
CA TYR A 11 26.71 -15.93 -12.90
C TYR A 11 25.56 -16.56 -12.10
N ARG A 12 25.73 -17.81 -11.63
CA ARG A 12 24.71 -18.48 -10.80
C ARG A 12 24.48 -17.73 -9.49
N ALA A 13 25.56 -17.29 -8.83
CA ALA A 13 25.46 -16.51 -7.60
C ALA A 13 24.77 -15.15 -7.83
N ALA A 14 25.04 -14.48 -8.95
CA ALA A 14 24.35 -13.24 -9.30
C ALA A 14 22.86 -13.47 -9.58
N ARG A 15 22.52 -14.54 -10.32
CA ARG A 15 21.13 -14.89 -10.62
C ARG A 15 20.35 -15.29 -9.37
N GLN A 16 20.97 -16.02 -8.44
CA GLN A 16 20.36 -16.38 -7.16
C GLN A 16 19.99 -15.12 -6.37
N ARG A 17 20.91 -14.15 -6.25
CA ARG A 17 20.64 -12.87 -5.60
C ARG A 17 19.46 -12.11 -6.22
N VAL A 18 19.31 -12.16 -7.55
CA VAL A 18 18.13 -11.58 -8.22
C VAL A 18 16.85 -12.32 -7.82
N GLN A 19 16.87 -13.65 -7.77
CA GLN A 19 15.71 -14.44 -7.36
C GLN A 19 15.31 -14.17 -5.91
N ASP A 20 16.29 -14.09 -5.01
CA ASP A 20 16.05 -13.79 -3.60
C ASP A 20 15.43 -12.40 -3.43
N GLY A 21 15.97 -11.39 -4.12
CA GLY A 21 15.41 -10.04 -4.12
C GLY A 21 13.99 -9.97 -4.70
N LEU A 22 13.69 -10.73 -5.75
CA LEU A 22 12.33 -10.81 -6.30
C LEU A 22 11.36 -11.48 -5.31
N ALA A 23 11.80 -12.50 -4.58
CA ALA A 23 10.99 -13.12 -3.54
C ALA A 23 10.68 -12.15 -2.40
N GLU A 24 11.66 -11.35 -1.97
CA GLU A 24 11.46 -10.30 -0.96
C GLU A 24 10.46 -9.23 -1.45
N VAL A 25 10.63 -8.74 -2.67
CA VAL A 25 9.69 -7.76 -3.25
C VAL A 25 8.29 -8.35 -3.37
N ALA A 26 8.16 -9.63 -3.77
CA ALA A 26 6.86 -10.30 -3.84
C ALA A 26 6.19 -10.37 -2.47
N SER A 27 6.93 -10.73 -1.42
CA SER A 27 6.44 -10.75 -0.05
C SER A 27 6.00 -9.35 0.41
N ALA A 28 6.85 -8.34 0.24
CA ALA A 28 6.52 -6.97 0.63
C ALA A 28 5.29 -6.43 -0.12
N ARG A 29 5.16 -6.75 -1.42
CA ARG A 29 3.99 -6.38 -2.21
C ARG A 29 2.70 -7.04 -1.72
N ALA A 30 2.77 -8.27 -1.19
CA ALA A 30 1.62 -8.96 -0.62
C ALA A 30 1.12 -8.31 0.69
N ASP A 31 1.95 -7.56 1.39
CA ASP A 31 1.57 -6.87 2.63
C ASP A 31 0.95 -5.48 2.40
N VAL A 32 1.29 -4.82 1.28
CA VAL A 32 0.69 -3.53 0.90
C VAL A 32 -0.85 -3.51 0.96
N PRO A 33 -1.60 -4.48 0.37
CA PRO A 33 -3.05 -4.47 0.45
C PRO A 33 -3.56 -4.61 1.89
N LYS A 34 -2.95 -5.46 2.72
CA LYS A 34 -3.34 -5.66 4.13
C LYS A 34 -3.17 -4.37 4.94
N VAL A 35 -2.04 -3.68 4.75
CA VAL A 35 -1.77 -2.41 5.43
C VAL A 35 -2.72 -1.31 4.93
N ARG A 36 -3.05 -1.29 3.64
CA ARG A 36 -4.05 -0.37 3.07
C ARG A 36 -5.45 -0.58 3.64
N GLU A 37 -5.88 -1.84 3.79
CA GLU A 37 -7.16 -2.17 4.42
C GLU A 37 -7.21 -1.68 5.88
N ARG A 38 -6.15 -1.93 6.64
CA ARG A 38 -6.03 -1.41 8.01
C ARG A 38 -6.11 0.12 8.04
N LEU A 39 -5.37 0.79 7.16
CA LEU A 39 -5.41 2.26 7.06
C LEU A 39 -6.81 2.78 6.73
N ALA A 40 -7.54 2.11 5.84
CA ALA A 40 -8.91 2.48 5.50
C ALA A 40 -9.86 2.37 6.69
N ALA A 41 -9.71 1.32 7.52
CA ALA A 41 -10.48 1.17 8.75
C ALA A 41 -10.19 2.30 9.77
N GLU A 42 -8.92 2.67 9.94
CA GLU A 42 -8.52 3.78 10.82
C GLU A 42 -9.04 5.14 10.32
N ILE A 43 -9.08 5.37 9.00
CA ILE A 43 -9.69 6.55 8.38
C ILE A 43 -11.18 6.64 8.76
N VAL A 44 -11.89 5.52 8.65
CA VAL A 44 -13.31 5.44 9.01
C VAL A 44 -13.52 5.69 10.50
N SER A 45 -12.70 5.09 11.37
CA SER A 45 -12.77 5.31 12.82
C SER A 45 -12.54 6.77 13.17
N ALA A 46 -11.44 7.36 12.68
CA ALA A 46 -11.11 8.76 12.90
C ALA A 46 -12.25 9.72 12.51
N TYR A 47 -12.93 9.44 11.41
CA TYR A 47 -14.07 10.24 10.97
C TYR A 47 -15.29 10.07 11.90
N ARG A 48 -15.59 8.84 12.34
CA ARG A 48 -16.64 8.57 13.34
C ARG A 48 -16.35 9.26 14.68
N ASP A 49 -15.08 9.37 15.04
CA ASP A 49 -14.60 10.10 16.22
C ASP A 49 -14.64 11.64 16.06
N GLY A 50 -15.13 12.13 14.91
CA GLY A 50 -15.37 13.55 14.64
C GLY A 50 -14.23 14.28 13.93
N ARG A 51 -13.16 13.60 13.52
CA ARG A 51 -12.07 14.23 12.75
C ARG A 51 -12.56 14.59 11.35
N ARG A 52 -12.21 15.80 10.88
CA ARG A 52 -12.63 16.29 9.57
C ARG A 52 -11.83 15.64 8.44
N VAL A 53 -12.48 15.42 7.29
CA VAL A 53 -11.85 14.88 6.06
C VAL A 53 -10.53 15.59 5.70
N GLY A 54 -10.49 16.92 5.85
CA GLY A 54 -9.28 17.70 5.54
C GLY A 54 -8.09 17.42 6.46
N GLU A 55 -8.34 17.05 7.72
CA GLU A 55 -7.32 16.69 8.69
C GLU A 55 -6.83 15.25 8.46
N ILE A 56 -7.76 14.33 8.23
CA ILE A 56 -7.47 12.93 7.90
C ILE A 56 -6.63 12.85 6.62
N ALA A 57 -6.97 13.64 5.59
CA ALA A 57 -6.20 13.74 4.34
C ALA A 57 -4.74 14.18 4.59
N ARG A 58 -4.51 15.15 5.49
CA ARG A 58 -3.15 15.61 5.83
C ARG A 58 -2.33 14.52 6.53
N VAL A 59 -2.92 13.80 7.48
CA VAL A 59 -2.19 12.75 8.24
C VAL A 59 -1.88 11.54 7.36
N THR A 60 -2.81 11.14 6.51
CA THR A 60 -2.65 9.95 5.66
C THR A 60 -1.88 10.21 4.37
N GLY A 61 -1.73 11.47 3.98
CA GLY A 61 -1.16 11.86 2.69
C GLY A 61 -2.10 11.63 1.50
N TYR A 62 -3.34 11.16 1.74
CA TYR A 62 -4.33 10.97 0.69
C TYR A 62 -5.02 12.28 0.33
N GLY A 63 -5.42 12.39 -0.94
CA GLY A 63 -6.32 13.47 -1.37
C GLY A 63 -7.67 13.37 -0.66
N ARG A 64 -8.32 14.52 -0.42
CA ARG A 64 -9.65 14.57 0.22
C ARG A 64 -10.68 13.67 -0.45
N GLU A 65 -10.64 13.59 -1.78
CA GLU A 65 -11.57 12.74 -2.53
C GLU A 65 -11.32 11.25 -2.32
N GLN A 66 -10.07 10.84 -2.17
CA GLN A 66 -9.75 9.45 -1.84
C GLN A 66 -10.22 9.12 -0.42
N VAL A 67 -10.07 10.04 0.53
CA VAL A 67 -10.63 9.88 1.89
C VAL A 67 -12.15 9.72 1.83
N ARG A 68 -12.87 10.61 1.12
CA ARG A 68 -14.34 10.47 0.95
C ARG A 68 -14.75 9.16 0.32
N ARG A 69 -14.01 8.69 -0.70
CA ARG A 69 -14.26 7.37 -1.31
C ARG A 69 -14.14 6.24 -0.29
N ILE A 70 -13.14 6.28 0.58
CA ILE A 70 -12.96 5.31 1.67
C ILE A 70 -14.11 5.40 2.67
N LEU A 71 -14.53 6.62 3.05
CA LEU A 71 -15.67 6.82 3.96
C LEU A 71 -16.99 6.31 3.37
N ARG A 72 -17.23 6.53 2.08
CA ARG A 72 -18.39 5.97 1.36
C ARG A 72 -18.36 4.44 1.31
N ALA A 73 -17.19 3.86 1.01
CA ALA A 73 -17.02 2.40 1.04
C ALA A 73 -17.23 1.82 2.45
N GLY A 74 -16.87 2.57 3.50
CA GLY A 74 -17.14 2.24 4.91
C GLY A 74 -18.56 2.56 5.38
N GLY A 75 -19.44 3.05 4.49
CA GLY A 75 -20.84 3.35 4.78
C GLY A 75 -21.08 4.55 5.71
N VAL A 76 -20.08 5.42 5.92
CA VAL A 76 -20.18 6.56 6.85
C VAL A 76 -20.56 7.86 6.16
N GLU A 77 -20.24 7.99 4.87
CA GLU A 77 -20.77 9.04 4.01
C GLU A 77 -21.77 8.42 3.04
N SER A 78 -22.99 8.96 2.99
CA SER A 78 -23.93 8.64 1.90
C SER A 78 -23.46 9.36 0.63
N GLY A 79 -23.52 8.69 -0.51
CA GLY A 79 -23.02 9.20 -1.80
C GLY A 79 -23.73 10.43 -2.37
N GLU A 80 -24.53 11.14 -1.58
CA GLU A 80 -25.39 12.24 -2.04
C GLU A 80 -25.23 13.47 -1.13
N ALA A 81 -24.43 14.43 -1.59
CA ALA A 81 -24.50 15.86 -1.24
C ALA A 81 -23.58 16.62 -2.21
N GLY A 82 -24.00 17.46 -3.15
CA GLY A 82 -25.32 17.86 -3.63
C GLY A 82 -25.09 18.75 -4.86
N GLY A 83 -25.98 18.68 -5.85
CA GLY A 83 -26.26 19.81 -6.71
C GLY A 83 -27.08 20.83 -5.92
N GLY A 84 -26.71 22.09 -6.02
CA GLY A 84 -27.33 23.23 -5.35
C GLY A 84 -26.57 24.50 -5.71
#